data_AF-A0A0D2Q622-F1
#
_entry.id   AF-A0A0D2Q622-F1
#
_cell.length_a   1.000
_cell.length_b   1.000
_cell.length_c   1.000
_cell.angle_alpha   90.00
_cell.angle_beta   90.00
_cell.angle_gamma   90.00
#
_symmetry.space_group_name_H-M   'P 1'
#
loop_
_entity.id
_entity.type
_entity.pdbx_description
1 polymer ?
#
loop_
_entity_poly.entity_id
_entity_poly.type
_entity_poly.pdbx_seq_one_letter_code
_entity_poly.pdbx_strand_id
1 'polypeptide(L)'
;SVTQSSFAAPCTPLAGGANSGFQPVAAGATSLPQFSFNITNATAPLWFFCAQTSPVSHCGSGMVFALNPTTAKNFSTFQVSIQCLYVGTTYTHSAAGDRQCYPLQ
;
A
#
# COMPACT_ATOMS: atom_id res chain seq x y z
N SER A 1 -3.59 -7.48 -6.75
CA SER A 1 -4.89 -6.76 -6.67
C SER A 1 -4.62 -5.29 -6.46
N VAL A 2 -5.63 -4.45 -6.64
CA VAL A 2 -5.70 -3.10 -6.06
C VAL A 2 -6.71 -3.18 -4.93
N THR A 3 -6.23 -3.22 -3.70
CA THR A 3 -7.07 -3.34 -2.49
C THR A 3 -6.86 -2.12 -1.63
N GLN A 4 -7.94 -1.42 -1.29
CA GLN A 4 -7.89 -0.22 -0.47
C GLN A 4 -7.50 -0.58 0.96
N SER A 5 -6.63 0.24 1.54
CA SER A 5 -6.18 0.17 2.93
C SER A 5 -6.30 1.55 3.59
N SER A 6 -5.77 1.66 4.81
CA SER A 6 -5.60 2.94 5.47
C SER A 6 -4.13 3.29 5.55
N PHE A 7 -3.82 4.58 5.70
CA PHE A 7 -2.44 5.05 5.90
C PHE A 7 -1.76 4.36 7.10
N ALA A 8 -2.52 4.05 8.15
CA ALA A 8 -2.02 3.41 9.37
C ALA A 8 -1.90 1.88 9.28
N ALA A 9 -2.62 1.24 8.35
CA ALA A 9 -2.64 -0.20 8.17
C ALA A 9 -2.47 -0.56 6.68
N PRO A 10 -1.29 -0.31 6.09
CA PRO A 10 -1.08 -0.28 4.65
C PRO A 10 -1.31 -1.61 3.92
N CYS A 11 -1.08 -2.75 4.58
CA CYS A 11 -1.28 -4.10 4.02
C CYS A 11 -2.54 -4.80 4.56
N THR A 12 -3.51 -4.04 5.08
CA THR A 12 -4.77 -4.58 5.61
C THR A 12 -5.93 -4.04 4.79
N PRO A 13 -6.87 -4.89 4.31
CA PRO A 13 -8.05 -4.43 3.61
C PRO A 13 -8.87 -3.48 4.48
N LEU A 14 -9.26 -2.33 3.92
CA LEU A 14 -10.21 -1.41 4.55
C LEU A 14 -11.62 -2.00 4.42
N ALA A 15 -12.33 -2.13 5.54
CA ALA A 15 -13.72 -2.59 5.53
C ALA A 15 -14.59 -1.66 4.68
N GLY A 16 -15.33 -2.24 3.72
CA GLY A 16 -16.13 -1.47 2.75
C GLY A 16 -15.32 -0.69 1.71
N GLY A 17 -14.00 -0.85 1.67
CA GLY A 17 -13.12 -0.20 0.70
C GLY A 17 -13.14 -0.86 -0.67
N ALA A 18 -12.59 -0.15 -1.66
CA ALA A 18 -12.46 -0.67 -3.03
C ALA A 18 -11.49 -1.86 -3.08
N ASN A 19 -11.85 -2.90 -3.84
CA ASN A 19 -11.01 -4.07 -4.04
C ASN A 19 -11.24 -4.65 -5.43
N SER A 20 -10.20 -4.72 -6.26
CA SER A 20 -10.26 -5.33 -7.59
C SER A 20 -10.39 -6.86 -7.55
N GLY A 21 -10.11 -7.48 -6.40
CA GLY A 21 -9.80 -8.91 -6.32
C GLY A 21 -8.45 -9.25 -6.95
N PHE A 22 -8.04 -10.52 -6.83
CA PHE A 22 -6.88 -11.03 -7.55
C PHE A 22 -7.28 -11.38 -8.99
N GLN A 23 -6.57 -10.82 -9.95
CA GLN A 23 -6.82 -11.00 -11.38
C GLN A 23 -5.54 -11.56 -12.03
N PRO A 24 -5.39 -12.89 -12.16
CA PRO A 24 -4.18 -13.48 -12.70
C PRO A 24 -4.02 -13.13 -14.19
N VAL A 25 -2.80 -12.79 -14.58
CA VAL A 25 -2.44 -12.53 -15.98
C VAL A 25 -1.47 -13.62 -16.43
N ALA A 26 -1.87 -14.40 -17.44
CA ALA A 26 -1.03 -15.44 -18.00
C ALA A 26 0.16 -14.83 -18.77
N ALA A 27 1.30 -15.53 -18.80
CA ALA A 27 2.44 -15.12 -19.62
C ALA A 27 2.02 -15.05 -21.11
N GLY A 28 2.36 -13.95 -21.78
CA GLY A 28 1.98 -13.71 -23.17
C GLY A 28 0.53 -13.27 -23.40
N ALA A 29 -0.25 -13.02 -22.34
CA ALA A 29 -1.59 -12.46 -22.50
C ALA A 29 -1.54 -11.08 -23.18
N THR A 30 -2.37 -10.90 -24.21
CA THR A 30 -2.52 -9.63 -24.94
C THR A 30 -3.71 -8.80 -24.44
N SER A 31 -4.56 -9.38 -23.59
CA SER A 31 -5.65 -8.71 -22.89
C SER A 31 -5.34 -8.66 -21.40
N LEU A 32 -5.45 -7.47 -20.82
CA LEU A 32 -5.16 -7.21 -19.41
C LEU A 32 -6.44 -6.87 -18.64
N PRO A 33 -6.58 -7.34 -17.39
CA PRO A 33 -7.71 -6.99 -16.55
C PRO A 33 -7.72 -5.49 -16.27
N GLN A 34 -8.91 -4.90 -16.32
CA GLN A 34 -9.15 -3.52 -15.95
C GLN A 34 -10.06 -3.47 -14.73
N PHE A 35 -9.79 -2.53 -13.84
CA PHE A 35 -10.60 -2.28 -12.66
C PHE A 35 -10.92 -0.79 -12.59
N SER A 36 -12.21 -0.48 -12.44
CA SER A 36 -12.71 0.88 -12.33
C SER A 36 -13.47 1.03 -11.02
N PHE A 37 -13.26 2.14 -10.33
CA PHE A 37 -14.01 2.51 -9.14
C PHE A 37 -14.20 4.04 -9.12
N ASN A 38 -15.25 4.50 -8.43
CA ASN A 38 -15.56 5.93 -8.36
C ASN A 38 -14.87 6.58 -7.16
N ILE A 39 -14.23 7.73 -7.39
CA ILE A 39 -13.66 8.58 -6.36
C ILE A 39 -14.72 9.61 -5.98
N THR A 40 -15.33 9.45 -4.80
CA THR A 40 -16.41 10.33 -4.32
C THR A 40 -15.92 11.59 -3.64
N ASN A 41 -14.64 11.65 -3.25
CA ASN A 41 -13.99 12.84 -2.70
C ASN A 41 -12.63 13.05 -3.39
N ALA A 42 -12.56 14.10 -4.22
CA ALA A 42 -11.41 14.38 -5.07
C ALA A 42 -10.15 14.87 -4.33
N THR A 43 -10.26 15.26 -3.05
CA THR A 43 -9.12 15.76 -2.26
C THR A 43 -8.72 14.83 -1.12
N ALA A 44 -9.54 13.82 -0.81
CA ALA A 44 -9.23 12.85 0.23
C ALA A 44 -8.06 11.95 -0.20
N PRO A 45 -7.02 11.77 0.65
CA PRO A 45 -5.98 10.79 0.41
C PRO A 45 -6.52 9.37 0.47
N LEU A 46 -6.26 8.56 -0.55
CA LEU A 46 -6.61 7.14 -0.61
C LEU A 46 -5.35 6.29 -0.73
N TRP A 47 -5.39 5.10 -0.14
CA TRP A 47 -4.24 4.23 0.06
C TRP A 47 -4.59 2.83 -0.39
N PHE A 48 -3.69 2.19 -1.12
CA PHE A 48 -3.93 0.88 -1.72
C PHE A 48 -2.68 0.02 -1.68
N PHE A 49 -2.90 -1.29 -1.70
CA PHE A 49 -1.85 -2.30 -1.75
C PHE A 49 -2.22 -3.46 -2.66
N CYS A 50 -1.20 -4.23 -3.02
CA CYS A 50 -1.38 -5.55 -3.62
C CYS A 50 -1.50 -6.62 -2.54
N ALA A 51 -2.65 -7.31 -2.49
CA ALA A 51 -2.91 -8.37 -1.53
C ALA A 51 -2.30 -9.74 -1.91
N GLN A 52 -1.45 -9.80 -2.93
CA GLN A 52 -0.78 -11.03 -3.32
C GLN A 52 0.35 -11.35 -2.32
N THR A 53 0.32 -12.57 -1.77
CA THR A 53 1.27 -13.05 -0.78
C THR A 53 2.19 -14.17 -1.27
N SER A 54 1.91 -14.70 -2.46
CA SER A 54 2.67 -15.81 -3.06
C SER A 54 3.30 -15.38 -4.40
N PRO A 55 4.59 -15.68 -4.62
CA PRO A 55 5.50 -16.43 -3.75
C PRO A 55 6.05 -15.63 -2.55
N VAL A 56 5.93 -14.31 -2.58
CA VAL A 56 6.32 -13.38 -1.51
C VAL A 56 5.23 -12.33 -1.32
N SER A 57 5.23 -11.63 -0.18
CA SER A 57 4.32 -10.51 0.04
C SER A 57 4.63 -9.37 -0.93
N HIS A 58 3.72 -9.09 -1.86
CA HIS A 58 3.86 -7.96 -2.77
C HIS A 58 3.74 -6.64 -1.98
N CYS A 59 2.77 -6.54 -1.07
CA CYS A 59 2.65 -5.38 -0.19
C CYS A 59 3.92 -5.19 0.65
N GLY A 60 4.37 -6.24 1.33
CA GLY A 60 5.57 -6.21 2.18
C GLY A 60 6.85 -5.84 1.42
N SER A 61 6.92 -6.22 0.14
CA SER A 61 7.98 -5.83 -0.80
C SER A 61 7.84 -4.39 -1.33
N GLY A 62 6.82 -3.64 -0.88
CA GLY A 62 6.60 -2.24 -1.23
C GLY A 62 5.61 -2.00 -2.38
N MET A 63 4.84 -3.00 -2.81
CA MET A 63 3.84 -2.84 -3.89
C MET A 63 2.57 -2.15 -3.37
N VAL A 64 2.66 -0.82 -3.28
CA VAL A 64 1.59 0.06 -2.81
C VAL A 64 1.40 1.28 -3.70
N PHE A 65 0.23 1.90 -3.54
CA PHE A 65 -0.23 3.01 -4.37
C PHE A 65 -1.01 4.01 -3.52
N ALA A 66 -0.96 5.29 -3.90
CA ALA A 66 -1.70 6.35 -3.23
C ALA A 66 -2.33 7.32 -4.24
N LEU A 67 -3.52 7.81 -3.91
CA LEU A 67 -4.19 8.91 -4.60
C LEU A 67 -4.25 10.11 -3.65
N ASN A 68 -3.97 11.31 -4.17
CA ASN A 68 -4.01 12.57 -3.43
C ASN A 68 -3.25 12.56 -2.08
N PRO A 69 -1.99 12.07 -2.02
CA PRO A 69 -1.21 12.17 -0.79
C PRO A 69 -1.01 13.65 -0.41
N THR A 70 -0.87 13.91 0.88
CA THR A 70 -0.60 15.26 1.41
C THR A 70 0.83 15.34 1.92
N THR A 71 1.29 16.54 2.27
CA THR A 71 2.58 16.70 2.95
C THR A 71 2.61 15.94 4.28
N ALA A 72 1.53 16.02 5.06
CA ALA A 72 1.36 15.33 6.34
C ALA A 72 1.20 13.81 6.20
N LYS A 73 0.52 13.34 5.15
CA LYS A 73 0.38 11.92 4.80
C LYS A 73 0.95 11.69 3.41
N ASN A 74 2.28 11.61 3.33
CA ASN A 74 3.01 11.47 2.07
C ASN A 74 3.26 10.00 1.71
N PHE A 75 3.46 9.74 0.42
CA PHE A 75 3.68 8.39 -0.10
C PHE A 75 4.95 7.73 0.44
N SER A 76 6.04 8.47 0.61
CA SER A 76 7.29 7.90 1.15
C SER A 76 7.10 7.32 2.56
N THR A 77 6.35 8.02 3.42
CA THR A 77 6.00 7.52 4.77
C THR A 77 5.14 6.26 4.69
N PHE A 78 4.19 6.23 3.76
CA PHE A 78 3.33 5.06 3.54
C PHE A 78 4.12 3.84 3.03
N GLN A 79 5.06 4.04 2.11
CA GLN A 79 5.88 2.96 1.56
C GLN A 79 6.90 2.42 2.57
N VAL A 80 7.57 3.31 3.32
CA VAL A 80 8.59 2.90 4.31
C VAL A 80 7.95 2.18 5.49
N SER A 81 6.78 2.62 5.98
CA SER A 81 6.12 1.98 7.12
C SER A 81 5.83 0.49 6.85
N ILE A 82 5.55 0.12 5.60
CA ILE A 82 5.33 -1.27 5.18
C ILE A 82 6.62 -2.07 5.20
N GLN A 83 7.68 -1.52 4.63
CA GLN A 83 8.98 -2.19 4.60
C GLN A 83 9.47 -2.48 6.02
N CYS A 84 9.28 -1.52 6.95
CA CYS A 84 9.61 -1.74 8.34
C CYS A 84 8.79 -2.89 8.95
N LEU A 85 7.45 -2.85 8.80
CA LEU A 85 6.56 -3.91 9.30
C LEU A 85 6.91 -5.29 8.73
N TYR A 86 7.29 -5.35 7.44
CA TYR A 86 7.61 -6.59 6.76
C TYR A 86 8.90 -7.25 7.27
N VAL A 87 9.92 -6.45 7.62
CA VAL A 87 11.18 -6.96 8.20
C VAL A 87 11.18 -7.04 9.72
N GLY A 88 10.00 -6.90 10.37
CA GLY A 88 9.85 -7.04 11.82
C GLY A 88 10.39 -5.85 12.63
N THR A 89 10.31 -4.65 12.06
CA THR A 89 10.86 -3.41 12.64
C THR A 89 9.75 -2.35 12.73
N THR A 90 9.87 -1.42 13.68
CA THR A 90 8.95 -0.28 13.78
C THR A 90 9.47 0.90 12.99
N TYR A 91 8.54 1.57 12.31
CA TYR A 91 8.76 2.89 11.74
C TYR A 91 8.63 3.95 12.84
N THR A 92 9.70 4.67 13.16
CA THR A 92 9.64 5.85 14.02
C THR A 92 9.93 7.10 13.20
N HIS A 93 9.10 8.13 13.36
CA HIS A 93 9.38 9.45 12.80
C HIS A 93 10.37 10.14 13.74
N SER A 94 11.66 10.21 13.35
CA SER A 94 12.62 11.06 14.05
C SER A 94 12.40 12.52 13.65
N ALA A 95 12.50 13.43 14.61
CA ALA A 95 12.36 14.87 14.38
C ALA A 95 13.43 15.45 13.42
N ALA A 96 14.48 14.68 13.10
CA ALA A 96 15.57 15.08 12.22
C ALA A 96 15.32 14.77 10.72
N GLY A 97 14.14 14.27 10.36
CA GLY A 97 13.77 14.00 8.96
C GLY A 97 14.35 12.71 8.39
N ASP A 98 15.09 11.94 9.20
CA ASP A 98 15.59 10.62 8.79
C ASP A 98 14.54 9.53 9.07
N ARG A 99 14.07 8.90 8.00
CA ARG A 99 13.01 7.88 8.02
C ARG A 99 13.66 6.50 8.07
N GLN A 100 13.89 5.98 9.27
CA GLN A 100 14.53 4.68 9.46
C GLN A 100 13.62 3.66 10.14
N CYS A 101 13.83 2.40 9.78
CA CYS A 101 13.24 1.23 10.42
C CYS A 101 14.12 0.80 11.59
N TYR A 102 13.56 0.69 12.80
CA TYR A 102 14.29 0.22 13.98
C TYR A 102 13.79 -1.15 14.44
N PRO A 103 14.68 -2.08 14.81
CA PRO A 103 14.29 -3.39 15.36
C PRO A 103 13.42 -3.22 16.61
N LEU A 104 12.42 -4.10 16.72
CA LEU A 104 11.63 -4.25 17.95
C LEU A 104 12.60 -4.66 19.07
N GLN A 105 12.64 -3.88 20.17
CA GLN A 105 13.34 -4.29 21.39
C GLN A 105 12.54 -5.35 22.13
#